data_AF-A0A7C6VW82-F1
#
_entry.id   AF-A0A7C6VW82-F1
#
_cell.length_a   1.000
_cell.length_b   1.000
_cell.length_c   1.000
_cell.angle_alpha   90.00
_cell.angle_beta   90.00
_cell.angle_gamma   90.00
#
_symmetry.space_group_name_H-M   'P 1'
#
loop_
_entity.id
_entity.type
_entity.pdbx_description
1 polymer ?
#
loop_
_entity_poly.entity_id
_entity_poly.type
_entity_poly.pdbx_seq_one_letter_code
_entity_poly.pdbx_strand_id
1 'polypeptide(L)'
;MLYNEFGENKLGYYGIGFGRIIACLIENNVIKIDNKIKGFVLPYTIAPYKVQIIYSDNNKEKVEDLYKYLLSNNVSAIIDDRDNLTIGNRINDVYVLGTPKIIIIGNKFNG
;
A
#
# COMPACT_ATOMS: atom_id res chain seq x y z
N MET A 1 2.77 25.57 55.68
CA MET A 1 2.36 26.79 54.97
C MET A 1 3.44 27.15 53.96
N LEU A 2 3.35 26.59 52.76
CA LEU A 2 3.87 27.24 51.55
C LEU A 2 2.73 27.06 50.53
N TYR A 3 2.10 28.18 50.22
CA TYR A 3 0.88 28.27 49.42
C TYR A 3 1.22 27.97 47.96
N ASN A 4 0.31 27.27 47.28
CA ASN A 4 0.33 27.07 45.82
C ASN A 4 0.40 28.43 45.10
N GLU A 5 1.50 28.71 44.40
CA GLU A 5 1.69 29.93 43.60
C GLU A 5 1.57 29.71 42.08
N PHE A 6 1.06 28.57 41.62
CA PHE A 6 0.64 28.39 40.23
C PHE A 6 -0.76 27.77 40.17
N GLY A 7 -1.75 28.65 39.97
CA GLY A 7 -3.15 28.30 39.76
C GLY A 7 -3.36 27.53 38.46
N GLU A 8 -4.18 26.48 38.58
CA GLU A 8 -4.74 25.64 37.52
C GLU A 8 -3.74 24.86 36.64
N ASN A 9 -3.68 23.53 36.86
CA ASN A 9 -3.15 22.57 35.90
C ASN A 9 -3.94 22.66 34.58
N LYS A 10 -3.53 23.53 33.65
CA LYS A 10 -4.14 23.61 32.32
C LYS A 10 -3.70 22.42 31.48
N LEU A 11 -4.63 21.49 31.24
CA LEU A 11 -4.44 20.41 30.28
C LEU A 11 -4.35 20.99 28.86
N GLY A 12 -3.24 20.75 28.17
CA GLY A 12 -3.09 21.09 26.75
C GLY A 12 -3.74 20.04 25.86
N TYR A 13 -4.45 20.47 24.81
CA TYR A 13 -4.98 19.58 23.77
C TYR A 13 -4.08 19.64 22.52
N TYR A 14 -3.55 18.49 22.10
CA TYR A 14 -2.78 18.36 20.86
C TYR A 14 -3.64 17.66 19.81
N GLY A 15 -4.40 18.45 19.05
CA GLY A 15 -5.25 17.93 17.98
C GLY A 15 -4.42 17.50 16.77
N ILE A 16 -4.41 16.19 16.48
CA ILE A 16 -3.77 15.65 15.29
C ILE A 16 -4.85 15.31 14.25
N GLY A 17 -4.86 16.03 13.14
CA GLY A 17 -5.82 15.83 12.06
C GLY A 17 -5.50 14.58 11.23
N PHE A 18 -5.93 13.40 11.68
CA PHE A 18 -5.61 12.12 11.02
C PHE A 18 -6.00 12.08 9.54
N GLY A 19 -7.19 12.60 9.19
CA GLY A 19 -7.62 12.69 7.78
C GLY A 19 -6.70 13.57 6.93
N ARG A 20 -6.16 14.67 7.51
CA ARG A 20 -5.17 15.52 6.83
C ARG A 20 -3.82 14.83 6.68
N ILE A 21 -3.44 13.99 7.64
CA ILE A 21 -2.22 13.19 7.52
C ILE A 21 -2.34 12.21 6.37
N ILE A 22 -3.47 11.51 6.23
CA ILE A 22 -3.68 10.58 5.11
C ILE A 22 -3.69 11.33 3.77
N ALA A 23 -4.40 12.47 3.69
CA ALA A 23 -4.43 13.28 2.47
C ALA A 23 -3.02 13.75 2.07
N CYS A 24 -2.30 14.36 3.03
CA CYS A 24 -0.93 14.81 2.82
C CYS A 24 0.01 13.66 2.45
N LEU A 25 -0.16 12.48 3.07
CA LEU A 25 0.61 11.29 2.75
C LEU A 25 0.39 10.85 1.29
N ILE A 26 -0.85 10.79 0.84
CA ILE A 26 -1.16 10.42 -0.56
C ILE A 26 -0.59 11.47 -1.52
N GLU A 27 -0.82 12.77 -1.26
CA GLU A 27 -0.34 13.89 -2.08
C GLU A 27 1.19 13.88 -2.25
N ASN A 28 1.92 13.61 -1.18
CA ASN A 28 3.39 13.55 -1.19
C ASN A 28 3.95 12.29 -1.85
N ASN A 29 3.12 11.28 -2.12
CA ASN A 29 3.57 10.03 -2.73
C ASN A 29 2.83 9.71 -4.04
N VAL A 30 2.39 10.75 -4.76
CA VAL A 30 1.76 10.61 -6.07
C VAL A 30 2.78 10.15 -7.13
N ILE A 31 2.40 9.16 -7.93
CA ILE A 31 3.12 8.74 -9.13
C ILE A 31 2.59 9.51 -10.33
N LYS A 32 3.50 10.09 -11.10
CA LYS A 32 3.20 10.81 -12.35
C LYS A 32 3.89 10.14 -13.53
N ILE A 33 3.16 9.99 -14.63
CA ILE A 33 3.66 9.54 -15.94
C ILE A 33 3.20 10.58 -16.95
N ASP A 34 4.11 11.10 -17.78
CA ASP A 34 3.82 12.14 -18.78
C ASP A 34 3.07 13.36 -18.19
N ASN A 35 3.53 13.84 -17.03
CA ASN A 35 2.91 14.93 -16.24
C ASN A 35 1.46 14.68 -15.79
N LYS A 36 0.93 13.47 -15.94
CA LYS A 36 -0.40 13.08 -15.47
C LYS A 36 -0.30 12.20 -14.24
N ILE A 37 -1.20 12.41 -13.28
CA ILE A 37 -1.31 11.57 -12.09
C ILE A 37 -1.75 10.18 -12.52
N LYS A 38 -0.92 9.18 -12.21
CA LYS A 38 -1.21 7.77 -12.49
C LYS A 38 -1.81 7.06 -11.27
N GLY A 39 -1.44 7.49 -10.07
CA GLY A 39 -1.88 6.94 -8.80
C GLY A 39 -0.92 7.36 -7.69
N PHE A 40 -0.71 6.52 -6.69
CA PHE A 40 0.21 6.80 -5.58
C PHE A 40 0.91 5.51 -5.12
N VAL A 41 1.96 5.64 -4.32
CA VAL A 41 2.65 4.51 -3.69
C VAL A 41 2.95 4.87 -2.24
N LEU A 42 2.43 4.12 -1.27
CA LEU A 42 2.68 4.43 0.12
C LEU A 42 4.08 3.99 0.55
N PRO A 43 4.71 4.68 1.53
CA PRO A 43 5.93 4.21 2.16
C PRO A 43 5.75 2.80 2.73
N TYR A 44 6.79 1.97 2.58
CA TYR A 44 6.73 0.57 2.95
C TYR A 44 6.29 0.34 4.40
N THR A 45 6.69 1.18 5.35
CA THR A 45 6.35 1.00 6.77
C THR A 45 4.86 1.10 7.08
N ILE A 46 4.12 1.94 6.34
CA ILE A 46 2.72 2.27 6.64
C ILE A 46 1.72 1.74 5.60
N ALA A 47 2.19 1.22 4.48
CA ALA A 47 1.32 0.63 3.46
C ALA A 47 0.50 -0.55 4.03
N PRO A 48 -0.83 -0.61 3.79
CA PRO A 48 -1.67 -1.73 4.24
C PRO A 48 -1.20 -3.07 3.66
N TYR A 49 -0.93 -3.09 2.35
CA TYR A 49 -0.34 -4.22 1.64
C TYR A 49 1.04 -3.80 1.14
N LYS A 50 2.05 -4.59 1.46
CA LYS A 50 3.43 -4.37 1.00
C LYS A 50 3.64 -4.82 -0.43
N VAL A 51 2.92 -5.88 -0.84
CA VAL A 51 3.09 -6.53 -2.14
C VAL A 51 1.74 -6.74 -2.82
N GLN A 52 1.63 -6.36 -4.09
CA GLN A 52 0.55 -6.78 -4.98
C GLN A 52 1.05 -7.89 -5.92
N ILE A 53 0.34 -9.00 -5.99
CA ILE A 53 0.69 -10.15 -6.84
C ILE A 53 -0.24 -10.16 -8.04
N ILE A 54 0.33 -10.10 -9.24
CA ILE A 54 -0.36 -10.25 -10.51
C ILE A 54 0.13 -11.53 -11.18
N TYR A 55 -0.76 -12.28 -11.81
CA TYR A 55 -0.41 -13.57 -12.40
C TYR A 55 -1.15 -13.84 -13.70
N SER A 56 -0.55 -14.68 -14.55
CA SER A 56 -1.25 -15.36 -15.64
C SER A 56 -2.08 -16.50 -15.11
N ASP A 57 -3.28 -16.72 -15.66
CA ASP A 57 -4.27 -17.67 -15.14
C ASP A 57 -3.74 -19.09 -14.88
N ASN A 58 -2.75 -19.53 -15.66
CA ASN A 58 -2.07 -20.83 -15.50
C ASN A 58 -1.20 -20.95 -14.23
N ASN A 59 -1.04 -19.90 -13.42
CA ASN A 59 -0.17 -19.87 -12.25
C ASN A 59 -0.92 -19.73 -10.92
N LYS A 60 -2.25 -19.93 -10.89
CA LYS A 60 -3.07 -19.71 -9.68
C LYS A 60 -2.54 -20.46 -8.44
N GLU A 61 -2.19 -21.75 -8.57
CA GLU A 61 -1.66 -22.52 -7.43
C GLU A 61 -0.34 -21.95 -6.89
N LYS A 62 0.59 -21.58 -7.77
CA LYS A 62 1.87 -20.97 -7.37
C LYS A 62 1.69 -19.63 -6.68
N VAL A 63 0.69 -18.86 -7.08
CA VAL A 63 0.35 -17.57 -6.47
C VAL A 63 -0.16 -17.75 -5.06
N GLU A 64 -1.04 -18.74 -4.83
CA GLU A 64 -1.54 -19.07 -3.50
C GLU A 64 -0.40 -19.51 -2.57
N ASP A 65 0.53 -20.32 -3.06
CA ASP A 65 1.70 -20.75 -2.29
C ASP A 65 2.63 -19.57 -1.96
N LEU A 66 2.89 -18.69 -2.93
CA LEU A 66 3.66 -17.47 -2.72
C LEU A 66 2.98 -16.55 -1.70
N TYR A 67 1.66 -16.37 -1.83
CA TYR A 67 0.88 -15.55 -0.91
C TYR A 67 0.99 -16.06 0.53
N LYS A 68 0.80 -17.36 0.74
CA LYS A 68 0.99 -18.00 2.05
C LYS A 68 2.41 -17.83 2.58
N TYR A 69 3.42 -18.00 1.72
CA TYR A 69 4.82 -17.78 2.07
C TYR A 69 5.09 -16.33 2.50
N LEU A 70 4.53 -15.34 1.81
CA LEU A 70 4.69 -13.93 2.20
C LEU A 70 4.02 -13.66 3.55
N LEU A 71 2.81 -14.16 3.75
CA LEU A 71 2.10 -14.01 5.03
C LEU A 71 2.85 -14.66 6.19
N SER A 72 3.42 -15.86 6.01
CA SER A 72 4.19 -16.54 7.05
C SER A 72 5.49 -15.80 7.42
N ASN A 73 5.98 -14.93 6.53
CA ASN A 73 7.12 -14.04 6.76
C ASN A 73 6.69 -12.62 7.19
N ASN A 74 5.45 -12.43 7.65
CA ASN A 74 4.89 -11.14 8.06
C ASN A 74 4.90 -10.05 6.97
N VAL A 75 4.87 -10.45 5.69
CA VAL A 75 4.73 -9.53 4.56
C VAL A 75 3.27 -9.51 4.13
N SER A 76 2.57 -8.41 4.41
CA SER A 76 1.19 -8.25 3.95
C SER A 76 1.16 -8.17 2.42
N ALA A 77 0.40 -9.07 1.80
CA ALA A 77 0.26 -9.16 0.35
C ALA A 77 -1.21 -9.10 -0.05
N ILE A 78 -1.46 -8.79 -1.32
CA ILE A 78 -2.77 -8.88 -1.96
C ILE A 78 -2.61 -9.52 -3.35
N ILE A 79 -3.53 -10.40 -3.71
CA ILE A 79 -3.58 -11.01 -5.04
C ILE A 79 -4.56 -10.19 -5.90
N ASP A 80 -4.19 -9.89 -7.15
CA ASP A 80 -5.08 -9.28 -8.13
C ASP A 80 -5.70 -10.37 -9.01
N ASP A 81 -6.81 -10.93 -8.52
CA ASP A 81 -7.61 -12.00 -9.12
C ASP A 81 -8.83 -11.50 -9.90
N ARG A 82 -8.81 -10.23 -10.35
CA ARG A 82 -9.88 -9.63 -11.14
C ARG A 82 -9.97 -10.27 -12.52
N ASP A 83 -10.90 -11.22 -12.67
CA ASP A 83 -11.11 -12.01 -13.89
C ASP A 83 -11.55 -11.18 -15.12
N ASN A 84 -12.13 -10.01 -14.90
CA ASN A 84 -12.59 -9.12 -15.97
C ASN A 84 -11.47 -8.28 -16.63
N LEU A 85 -10.22 -8.45 -16.21
CA LEU A 85 -9.08 -7.65 -16.67
C LEU A 85 -7.95 -8.54 -17.19
N THR A 86 -7.35 -8.12 -18.31
CA THR A 86 -6.10 -8.74 -18.79
C THR A 86 -4.95 -8.43 -17.82
N ILE A 87 -3.89 -9.23 -17.86
CA ILE A 87 -2.67 -9.00 -17.07
C ILE A 87 -2.12 -7.59 -17.31
N GLY A 88 -2.11 -7.12 -18.56
CA GLY A 88 -1.66 -5.77 -18.90
C GLY A 88 -2.51 -4.69 -18.23
N ASN A 89 -3.84 -4.87 -18.17
CA ASN A 89 -4.73 -3.98 -17.43
C ASN A 89 -4.43 -4.01 -15.93
N ARG A 90 -4.26 -5.20 -15.33
CA ARG A 90 -3.92 -5.32 -13.91
C ARG A 90 -2.61 -4.62 -13.59
N ILE A 91 -1.58 -4.78 -14.42
CA ILE A 91 -0.28 -4.11 -14.28
C ILE A 91 -0.44 -2.58 -14.37
N ASN A 92 -1.29 -2.10 -15.26
CA ASN A 92 -1.54 -0.67 -15.42
C ASN A 92 -2.24 -0.03 -14.22
N ASP A 93 -2.99 -0.83 -13.44
CA ASP A 93 -3.81 -0.41 -12.30
C ASP A 93 -3.07 -0.47 -10.94
N VAL A 94 -1.82 -0.94 -10.89
CA VAL A 94 -1.08 -1.20 -9.63
C VAL A 94 -0.94 0.03 -8.72
N TYR A 95 -0.99 1.22 -9.31
CA TYR A 95 -0.87 2.49 -8.61
C TYR A 95 -2.14 2.92 -7.86
N VAL A 96 -3.25 2.18 -8.01
CA VAL A 96 -4.53 2.50 -7.37
C VAL A 96 -4.53 2.16 -5.88
N LEU A 97 -3.86 1.07 -5.50
CA LEU A 97 -3.87 0.56 -4.12
C LEU A 97 -2.74 1.11 -3.25
N GLY A 98 -1.76 1.81 -3.85
CA GLY A 98 -0.61 2.34 -3.12
C GLY A 98 0.39 1.29 -2.66
N THR A 99 0.43 0.12 -3.29
CA THR A 99 1.32 -0.98 -2.89
C THR A 99 2.79 -0.65 -3.21
N PRO A 100 3.73 -0.79 -2.25
CA PRO A 100 5.14 -0.48 -2.44
C PRO A 100 5.86 -1.37 -3.45
N LYS A 101 5.42 -2.62 -3.59
CA LYS A 101 6.04 -3.64 -4.43
C LYS A 101 4.98 -4.38 -5.23
N ILE A 102 5.37 -4.81 -6.42
CA ILE A 102 4.60 -5.70 -7.27
C ILE A 102 5.42 -6.95 -7.59
N ILE A 103 4.76 -8.10 -7.60
CA ILE A 103 5.27 -9.35 -8.15
C ILE A 103 4.39 -9.75 -9.33
N ILE A 104 5.00 -10.00 -10.49
CA ILE A 104 4.30 -10.46 -11.69
C ILE A 104 4.74 -11.88 -11.99
N ILE A 105 3.81 -12.82 -11.97
CA ILE A 105 4.03 -14.22 -12.34
C ILE A 105 3.48 -14.45 -13.74
N GLY A 106 4.35 -14.29 -14.72
CA GLY A 106 4.06 -14.60 -16.12
C GLY A 106 4.19 -16.09 -16.44
N ASN A 107 3.77 -16.45 -17.64
CA ASN A 107 4.14 -17.74 -18.22
C ASN A 107 5.65 -17.75 -18.52
N LYS A 108 6.27 -18.94 -18.46
CA LYS A 108 7.68 -19.12 -18.84
C LYS A 108 7.89 -18.57 -20.26
N PHE A 109 8.78 -17.60 -20.41
CA PHE A 109 9.25 -17.17 -21.71
C PHE A 109 10.34 -18.17 -22.14
N ASN A 110 10.03 -19.04 -23.09
CA ASN A 110 11.04 -19.83 -23.79
C ASN A 110 11.50 -18.99 -24.99
N GLY A 111 12.41 -18.03 -24.76
CA GLY A 111 12.93 -17.12 -25.78
C GLY A 111 14.03 -16.24 -25.26
#